data_AF-A0A2V8TJD8-F1
#
_entry.id   AF-A0A2V8TJD8-F1
#
_cell.length_a   1.000
_cell.length_b   1.000
_cell.length_c   1.000
_cell.angle_alpha   90.00
_cell.angle_beta   90.00
_cell.angle_gamma   90.00
#
_symmetry.space_group_name_H-M   'P 1'
#
loop_
_entity.id
_entity.type
_entity.pdbx_description
1 polymer ?
#
loop_
_entity_poly.entity_id
_entity_poly.type
_entity_poly.pdbx_seq_one_letter_code
_entity_poly.pdbx_strand_id
1 'polypeptide(L)'
;MSADEIGRKTFIRTVRAASLAVLLWVVPSAALAAISATDLTEGGVSGNPKSATTASIAPGANQLILAWIASTATPTPGIPTLSGNGLTWVIIAAAVGNRISLFRAMGASPTAGPVTIDFGSSTQKSIAWSIVEFSGVDTSGTNGSGAIVRTATGFDAAAGPSGLTITLAAPVGSGNATAGGFQNDGAPAASIAPGAGYTAFSEVYLSGQQSDLRAEWRPDGNQVVDATQSGSFPMAGAAVEIRAAGAGPGLALVKQIWDSSGSNCLASTPADSTCNGSATSVTVPSGTALMMLIYVRNTNSTAVTDVRFQDLLDDSVTGFTYTASSIKQTPNDGTAPADTALNATILAAATIAQTDAVGAPDDFASITDSNTNGKLDTLTSGAVTGQANQSLTFQANKTFAVVFQVMKN
;
A
#
# COMPACT_ATOMS: atom_id res chain seq x y z
N MET A 1 -18.14 -44.16 -54.00
CA MET A 1 -19.37 -43.82 -53.25
C MET A 1 -19.50 -44.87 -52.17
N SER A 2 -19.54 -44.63 -50.86
CA SER A 2 -19.71 -43.45 -50.01
C SER A 2 -19.25 -43.90 -48.62
N ALA A 3 -18.24 -43.25 -48.03
CA ALA A 3 -18.36 -42.28 -46.93
C ALA A 3 -18.96 -42.90 -45.64
N ASP A 4 -18.18 -43.15 -44.58
CA ASP A 4 -17.63 -42.17 -43.62
C ASP A 4 -18.67 -41.80 -42.54
N GLU A 5 -18.53 -42.38 -41.33
CA GLU A 5 -18.88 -41.71 -40.07
C GLU A 5 -18.41 -42.51 -38.84
N ILE A 6 -17.11 -42.45 -38.55
CA ILE A 6 -16.61 -42.76 -37.20
C ILE A 6 -16.88 -41.53 -36.35
N GLY A 7 -18.03 -41.57 -35.66
CA GLY A 7 -18.47 -40.56 -34.70
C GLY A 7 -17.45 -40.37 -33.57
N ARG A 8 -16.61 -39.35 -33.75
CA ARG A 8 -15.62 -38.83 -32.81
C ARG A 8 -16.33 -38.28 -31.57
N LYS A 9 -16.40 -39.07 -30.49
CA LYS A 9 -16.79 -38.58 -29.15
C LYS A 9 -15.71 -37.64 -28.64
N THR A 10 -15.86 -36.34 -28.90
CA THR A 10 -15.08 -35.29 -28.24
C THR A 10 -15.52 -35.21 -26.78
N PHE A 11 -14.82 -35.95 -25.93
CA PHE A 11 -14.94 -35.85 -24.48
C PHE A 11 -14.16 -34.59 -24.05
N ILE A 12 -14.82 -33.43 -24.01
CA ILE A 12 -14.28 -32.24 -23.35
C ILE A 12 -14.32 -32.52 -21.84
N ARG A 13 -13.24 -33.10 -21.30
CA ARG A 13 -13.02 -33.14 -19.86
C ARG A 13 -12.62 -31.74 -19.41
N THR A 14 -13.54 -31.04 -18.76
CA THR A 14 -13.21 -29.87 -17.96
C THR A 14 -12.36 -30.33 -16.76
N VAL A 15 -11.04 -30.13 -16.84
CA VAL A 15 -10.12 -30.35 -15.71
C VAL A 15 -10.32 -29.18 -14.74
N ARG A 16 -10.69 -29.49 -13.49
CA ARG A 16 -10.77 -28.48 -12.42
C ARG A 16 -9.36 -28.07 -12.04
N ALA A 17 -9.14 -26.75 -12.00
CA ALA A 17 -7.86 -26.11 -11.76
C ALA A 17 -7.25 -26.55 -10.41
N ALA A 18 -5.93 -26.80 -10.43
CA ALA A 18 -5.11 -26.96 -9.24
C ALA A 18 -5.31 -25.74 -8.34
N SER A 19 -5.69 -25.97 -7.08
CA SER A 19 -5.85 -24.89 -6.10
C SER A 19 -4.47 -24.61 -5.50
N LEU A 20 -3.92 -23.44 -5.83
CA LEU A 20 -2.65 -22.94 -5.33
C LEU A 20 -2.87 -22.40 -3.89
N ALA A 21 -2.43 -23.14 -2.87
CA ALA A 21 -2.51 -22.69 -1.49
C ALA A 21 -1.10 -22.45 -0.95
N VAL A 22 -0.75 -21.17 -0.75
CA VAL A 22 0.50 -20.76 -0.09
C VAL A 22 0.14 -20.22 1.28
N LEU A 23 0.69 -20.81 2.35
CA LEU A 23 0.52 -20.33 3.72
C LEU A 23 1.79 -19.58 4.13
N LEU A 24 1.68 -18.26 4.27
CA LEU A 24 2.81 -17.37 4.56
C LEU A 24 2.73 -16.88 6.01
N TRP A 25 3.78 -17.14 6.79
CA TRP A 25 4.02 -16.50 8.09
C TRP A 25 5.23 -15.58 7.93
N VAL A 26 5.02 -14.27 7.87
CA VAL A 26 6.13 -13.30 7.89
C VAL A 26 6.03 -12.44 9.13
N VAL A 27 7.15 -12.27 9.84
CA VAL A 27 7.32 -11.19 10.80
C VAL A 27 8.63 -10.48 10.50
N PRO A 28 8.62 -9.36 9.75
CA PRO A 28 9.79 -8.50 9.73
C PRO A 28 9.43 -7.02 9.91
N SER A 29 10.02 -6.43 10.95
CA SER A 29 9.94 -5.00 11.22
C SER A 29 11.00 -4.28 10.38
N ALA A 30 10.63 -3.72 9.23
CA ALA A 30 11.39 -2.58 8.71
C ALA A 30 11.28 -1.45 9.75
N ALA A 31 12.37 -0.75 10.05
CA ALA A 31 12.29 0.45 10.87
C ALA A 31 11.54 1.49 10.05
N LEU A 32 10.25 1.65 10.34
CA LEU A 32 9.38 2.64 9.72
C LEU A 32 10.05 4.01 9.84
N ALA A 33 10.12 4.74 8.73
CA ALA A 33 10.54 6.14 8.82
C ALA A 33 9.53 6.85 9.73
N ALA A 34 10.03 7.51 10.78
CA ALA A 34 9.15 8.28 11.66
C ALA A 34 8.51 9.40 10.84
N ILE A 35 7.19 9.37 10.72
CA ILE A 35 6.46 10.46 10.10
C ILE A 35 6.62 11.70 10.99
N SER A 36 6.98 12.82 10.38
CA SER A 36 6.97 14.12 11.05
C SER A 36 6.09 15.09 10.28
N ALA A 37 5.51 16.07 10.99
CA ALA A 37 4.66 17.08 10.40
C ALA A 37 5.15 18.49 10.72
N THR A 38 5.02 19.39 9.75
CA THR A 38 5.38 20.81 9.86
C THR A 38 4.21 21.65 9.35
N ASP A 39 3.74 22.59 10.15
CA ASP A 39 2.77 23.59 9.69
C ASP A 39 3.45 24.54 8.70
N LEU A 40 2.90 24.65 7.49
CA LEU A 40 3.45 25.52 6.45
C LEU A 40 2.75 26.89 6.46
N THR A 41 1.43 26.90 6.58
CA THR A 41 0.65 28.13 6.68
C THR A 41 -0.77 27.85 7.13
N GLU A 42 -1.32 28.83 7.81
CA GLU A 42 -2.73 28.92 8.15
C GLU A 42 -3.26 30.33 7.85
N GLY A 43 -4.58 30.49 7.93
CA GLY A 43 -5.22 31.80 7.79
C GLY A 43 -6.63 31.70 7.26
N GLY A 44 -7.27 32.84 7.09
CA GLY A 44 -8.62 32.88 6.55
C GLY A 44 -9.05 34.28 6.11
N VAL A 45 -10.15 34.31 5.37
CA VAL A 45 -10.79 35.51 4.87
C VAL A 45 -12.30 35.42 5.09
N SER A 46 -12.92 36.54 5.44
CA SER A 46 -14.37 36.69 5.61
C SER A 46 -14.88 37.86 4.78
N GLY A 47 -16.20 38.01 4.68
CA GLY A 47 -16.80 39.12 3.94
C GLY A 47 -17.12 38.78 2.48
N ASN A 48 -17.74 37.62 2.27
CA ASN A 48 -18.19 37.17 0.96
C ASN A 48 -17.07 36.87 -0.08
N PRO A 49 -15.94 36.25 0.29
CA PRO A 49 -14.88 35.90 -0.66
C PRO A 49 -15.33 34.82 -1.67
N LYS A 50 -14.78 34.89 -2.89
CA LYS A 50 -14.85 33.81 -3.89
C LYS A 50 -13.55 33.02 -4.01
N SER A 51 -12.46 33.62 -3.55
CA SER A 51 -11.13 33.04 -3.55
C SER A 51 -10.33 33.54 -2.34
N ALA A 52 -9.26 32.83 -2.04
CA ALA A 52 -8.26 33.23 -1.05
C ALA A 52 -6.86 32.88 -1.56
N THR A 53 -5.86 33.64 -1.11
CA THR A 53 -4.44 33.36 -1.38
C THR A 53 -3.72 33.27 -0.05
N THR A 54 -2.98 32.19 0.16
CA THR A 54 -2.24 31.97 1.41
C THR A 54 -1.00 32.87 1.49
N ALA A 55 -0.32 32.86 2.65
CA ALA A 55 1.08 33.27 2.68
C ALA A 55 1.93 32.33 1.80
N SER A 56 3.11 32.79 1.39
CA SER A 56 4.04 31.97 0.61
C SER A 56 4.54 30.79 1.45
N ILE A 57 4.42 29.58 0.92
CA ILE A 57 5.00 28.36 1.49
C ILE A 57 6.12 27.84 0.61
N ALA A 58 7.00 27.01 1.16
CA ALA A 58 8.09 26.36 0.44
C ALA A 58 8.09 24.85 0.72
N PRO A 59 7.23 24.06 0.03
CA PRO A 59 7.15 22.63 0.24
C PRO A 59 8.48 21.94 -0.11
N GLY A 60 8.89 20.97 0.72
CA GLY A 60 10.03 20.11 0.48
C GLY A 60 9.77 19.12 -0.66
N ALA A 61 10.83 18.68 -1.32
CA ALA A 61 10.77 17.65 -2.34
C ALA A 61 10.26 16.33 -1.76
N ASN A 62 9.31 15.69 -2.45
CA ASN A 62 8.72 14.40 -2.10
C ASN A 62 8.07 14.35 -0.70
N GLN A 63 7.62 15.50 -0.18
CA GLN A 63 6.83 15.55 1.03
C GLN A 63 5.33 15.54 0.69
N LEU A 64 4.52 14.88 1.53
CA LEU A 64 3.07 14.92 1.39
C LEU A 64 2.58 16.23 1.96
N ILE A 65 1.89 17.03 1.15
CA ILE A 65 1.22 18.24 1.61
C ILE A 65 -0.26 17.95 1.74
N LEU A 66 -0.82 18.23 2.92
CA LEU A 66 -2.25 18.17 3.19
C LEU A 66 -2.78 19.57 3.44
N ALA A 67 -3.90 19.90 2.81
CA ALA A 67 -4.59 21.17 3.01
C ALA A 67 -6.04 20.94 3.43
N TRP A 68 -6.39 21.38 4.64
CA TRP A 68 -7.77 21.43 5.11
C TRP A 68 -8.33 22.83 4.84
N ILE A 69 -9.38 22.88 4.02
CA ILE A 69 -10.07 24.11 3.65
C ILE A 69 -11.47 24.09 4.25
N ALA A 70 -11.70 24.95 5.24
CA ALA A 70 -13.03 25.22 5.77
C ALA A 70 -13.70 26.34 4.97
N SER A 71 -14.98 26.15 4.67
CA SER A 71 -15.79 27.15 4.00
C SER A 71 -17.22 27.09 4.52
N THR A 72 -17.86 28.25 4.58
CA THR A 72 -19.25 28.42 4.99
C THR A 72 -19.99 29.22 3.92
N ALA A 73 -21.21 28.80 3.55
CA ALA A 73 -22.05 29.49 2.56
C ALA A 73 -23.51 29.07 2.74
N THR A 74 -24.42 29.78 2.05
CA THR A 74 -25.83 29.37 1.93
C THR A 74 -26.26 29.51 0.47
N PRO A 75 -26.60 28.43 -0.25
CA PRO A 75 -26.57 27.01 0.16
C PRO A 75 -25.15 26.48 0.42
N THR A 76 -25.02 25.21 0.79
CA THR A 76 -23.74 24.52 1.04
C THR A 76 -22.65 24.94 0.05
N PRO A 77 -21.44 25.34 0.52
CA PRO A 77 -20.31 25.69 -0.32
C PRO A 77 -20.06 24.72 -1.49
N GLY A 78 -19.54 25.23 -2.61
CA GLY A 78 -18.95 24.38 -3.64
C GLY A 78 -17.66 23.70 -3.15
N ILE A 79 -17.12 22.76 -3.93
CA ILE A 79 -15.77 22.23 -3.70
C ILE A 79 -14.78 23.22 -4.33
N PRO A 80 -13.77 23.74 -3.59
CA PRO A 80 -12.78 24.63 -4.18
C PRO A 80 -11.81 23.88 -5.09
N THR A 81 -11.07 24.61 -5.91
CA THR A 81 -9.83 24.14 -6.54
C THR A 81 -8.64 24.78 -5.86
N LEU A 82 -7.52 24.05 -5.79
CA LEU A 82 -6.25 24.56 -5.28
C LEU A 82 -5.22 24.60 -6.41
N SER A 83 -4.42 25.67 -6.45
CA SER A 83 -3.27 25.79 -7.36
C SER A 83 -2.13 26.55 -6.68
N GLY A 84 -0.88 26.18 -6.98
CA GLY A 84 0.29 26.79 -6.37
C GLY A 84 1.48 25.83 -6.30
N ASN A 85 2.66 26.37 -5.99
CA ASN A 85 3.90 25.64 -5.71
C ASN A 85 4.39 24.69 -6.81
N GLY A 86 3.89 24.80 -8.05
CA GLY A 86 4.20 23.84 -9.12
C GLY A 86 3.66 22.42 -8.83
N LEU A 87 2.68 22.29 -7.94
CA LEU A 87 2.10 21.03 -7.53
C LEU A 87 0.70 20.84 -8.12
N THR A 88 0.32 19.57 -8.33
CA THR A 88 -1.06 19.20 -8.64
C THR A 88 -1.78 18.83 -7.35
N TRP A 89 -2.80 19.62 -7.00
CA TRP A 89 -3.62 19.40 -5.82
C TRP A 89 -4.83 18.51 -6.16
N VAL A 90 -5.02 17.46 -5.37
CA VAL A 90 -6.08 16.48 -5.55
C VAL A 90 -6.94 16.42 -4.30
N ILE A 91 -8.25 16.60 -4.43
CA ILE A 91 -9.17 16.41 -3.31
C ILE A 91 -9.23 14.93 -2.93
N ILE A 92 -9.19 14.63 -1.63
CA ILE A 92 -9.24 13.27 -1.10
C ILE A 92 -10.40 13.04 -0.15
N ALA A 93 -10.96 14.09 0.45
CA ALA A 93 -12.17 14.01 1.26
C ALA A 93 -12.90 15.35 1.30
N ALA A 94 -14.23 15.32 1.44
CA ALA A 94 -15.03 16.51 1.69
C ALA A 94 -16.29 16.16 2.50
N ALA A 95 -16.48 16.82 3.64
CA ALA A 95 -17.73 16.73 4.39
C ALA A 95 -18.78 17.71 3.81
N VAL A 96 -20.05 17.32 3.87
CA VAL A 96 -21.20 18.18 3.48
C VAL A 96 -21.73 18.95 4.70
N GLY A 97 -22.38 20.10 4.46
CA GLY A 97 -22.85 21.02 5.51
C GLY A 97 -21.97 22.28 5.56
N ASN A 98 -21.47 22.64 6.74
CA ASN A 98 -20.28 23.49 6.81
C ASN A 98 -19.12 22.68 6.23
N ARG A 99 -18.61 23.11 5.07
CA ARG A 99 -17.75 22.26 4.25
C ARG A 99 -16.32 22.32 4.75
N ILE A 100 -15.75 21.17 5.07
CA ILE A 100 -14.30 20.98 5.10
C ILE A 100 -13.90 20.13 3.90
N SER A 101 -12.90 20.59 3.15
CA SER A 101 -12.31 19.88 2.02
C SER A 101 -10.86 19.58 2.32
N LEU A 102 -10.44 18.33 2.16
CA LEU A 102 -9.07 17.88 2.36
C LEU A 102 -8.43 17.58 1.00
N PHE A 103 -7.33 18.27 0.71
CA PHE A 103 -6.52 18.06 -0.49
C PHE A 103 -5.19 17.43 -0.14
N ARG A 104 -4.63 16.69 -1.09
CA ARG A 104 -3.24 16.25 -1.10
C ARG A 104 -2.47 16.85 -2.26
N ALA A 105 -1.17 17.02 -2.09
CA ALA A 105 -0.21 17.27 -3.15
C ALA A 105 1.16 16.69 -2.78
N MET A 106 1.98 16.36 -3.79
CA MET A 106 3.38 15.93 -3.62
C MET A 106 4.11 16.08 -4.96
N GLY A 107 5.39 16.44 -4.94
CA GLY A 107 6.20 16.52 -6.15
C GLY A 107 7.70 16.54 -5.84
N ALA A 108 8.52 16.16 -6.83
CA ALA A 108 9.97 16.07 -6.68
C ALA A 108 10.71 17.42 -6.68
N SER A 109 10.06 18.48 -7.16
CA SER A 109 10.66 19.83 -7.22
C SER A 109 9.58 20.92 -7.05
N PRO A 110 8.94 21.03 -5.87
CA PRO A 110 8.01 22.12 -5.59
C PRO A 110 8.71 23.47 -5.66
N THR A 111 7.96 24.53 -5.94
CA THR A 111 8.44 25.92 -5.94
C THR A 111 7.86 26.69 -4.76
N ALA A 112 8.63 27.64 -4.23
CA ALA A 112 8.12 28.55 -3.21
C ALA A 112 7.06 29.48 -3.81
N GLY A 113 5.98 29.72 -3.07
CA GLY A 113 4.89 30.57 -3.51
C GLY A 113 3.62 30.34 -2.69
N PRO A 114 2.60 31.20 -2.87
CA PRO A 114 1.32 31.00 -2.21
C PRO A 114 0.48 29.92 -2.90
N VAL A 115 -0.49 29.39 -2.17
CA VAL A 115 -1.57 28.55 -2.70
C VAL A 115 -2.80 29.44 -2.92
N THR A 116 -3.43 29.30 -4.09
CA THR A 116 -4.72 29.92 -4.41
C THR A 116 -5.83 28.91 -4.19
N ILE A 117 -6.81 29.28 -3.39
CA ILE A 117 -8.06 28.55 -3.13
C ILE A 117 -9.17 29.27 -3.91
N ASP A 118 -9.80 28.59 -4.86
CA ASP A 118 -10.79 29.20 -5.75
C ASP A 118 -12.12 28.44 -5.75
N PHE A 119 -13.23 29.14 -5.52
CA PHE A 119 -14.59 28.61 -5.61
C PHE A 119 -15.29 29.05 -6.92
N GLY A 120 -14.55 29.63 -7.87
CA GLY A 120 -15.05 30.13 -9.13
C GLY A 120 -16.07 31.25 -8.91
N SER A 121 -17.30 31.03 -9.41
CA SER A 121 -18.39 32.00 -9.22
C SER A 121 -19.11 31.89 -7.87
N SER A 122 -18.82 30.87 -7.06
CA SER A 122 -19.51 30.62 -5.79
C SER A 122 -18.96 31.50 -4.67
N THR A 123 -19.79 32.42 -4.18
CA THR A 123 -19.47 33.25 -3.02
C THR A 123 -19.56 32.45 -1.73
N GLN A 124 -18.50 32.49 -0.92
CA GLN A 124 -18.45 31.92 0.43
C GLN A 124 -18.64 33.04 1.45
N LYS A 125 -19.25 32.78 2.60
CA LYS A 125 -19.24 33.74 3.73
C LYS A 125 -17.83 33.89 4.31
N SER A 126 -17.12 32.77 4.42
CA SER A 126 -15.73 32.72 4.85
C SER A 126 -14.98 31.54 4.22
N ILE A 127 -13.66 31.67 4.17
CA ILE A 127 -12.71 30.62 3.78
C ILE A 127 -11.60 30.62 4.84
N ALA A 128 -11.33 29.48 5.46
CA ALA A 128 -10.18 29.27 6.34
C ALA A 128 -9.35 28.08 5.85
N TRP A 129 -8.05 28.11 6.09
CA TRP A 129 -7.12 27.06 5.67
C TRP A 129 -6.10 26.71 6.74
N SER A 130 -5.67 25.46 6.73
CA SER A 130 -4.45 24.97 7.36
C SER A 130 -3.75 24.04 6.37
N ILE A 131 -2.48 24.31 6.08
CA ILE A 131 -1.66 23.57 5.12
C ILE A 131 -0.44 23.02 5.86
N VAL A 132 -0.33 21.70 5.87
CA VAL A 132 0.66 20.96 6.66
C VAL A 132 1.47 20.07 5.73
N GLU A 133 2.78 20.05 5.95
CA GLU A 133 3.73 19.15 5.31
C GLU A 133 4.00 17.93 6.18
N PHE A 134 4.04 16.74 5.58
CA PHE A 134 4.41 15.49 6.20
C PHE A 134 5.61 14.86 5.50
N SER A 135 6.62 14.49 6.30
CA SER A 135 7.79 13.75 5.84
C SER A 135 7.87 12.35 6.40
N GLY A 136 8.75 11.51 5.84
CA GLY A 136 8.85 10.10 6.21
C GLY A 136 7.67 9.26 5.72
N VAL A 137 6.99 9.70 4.65
CA VAL A 137 5.78 9.07 4.10
C VAL A 137 6.06 8.24 2.84
N ASP A 138 5.14 7.34 2.48
CA ASP A 138 5.18 6.60 1.21
C ASP A 138 5.10 7.56 0.01
N THR A 139 6.18 7.66 -0.76
CA THR A 139 6.28 8.57 -1.92
C THR A 139 5.80 7.93 -3.22
N SER A 140 5.23 6.73 -3.18
CA SER A 140 4.71 6.06 -4.37
C SER A 140 3.41 6.72 -4.87
N GLY A 141 3.08 6.43 -6.12
CA GLY A 141 1.88 6.95 -6.78
C GLY A 141 1.97 8.44 -7.14
N THR A 142 0.94 8.92 -7.82
CA THR A 142 0.91 10.28 -8.36
C THR A 142 0.38 11.26 -7.31
N ASN A 143 1.03 12.41 -7.16
CA ASN A 143 0.62 13.48 -6.23
C ASN A 143 0.42 12.97 -4.78
N GLY A 144 1.26 12.02 -4.34
CA GLY A 144 1.23 11.48 -2.99
C GLY A 144 0.10 10.49 -2.73
N SER A 145 -0.46 9.85 -3.77
CA SER A 145 -1.54 8.88 -3.57
C SER A 145 -1.12 7.64 -2.79
N GLY A 146 0.15 7.22 -2.85
CA GLY A 146 0.68 6.10 -2.06
C GLY A 146 0.72 6.37 -0.56
N ALA A 147 0.90 7.65 -0.17
CA ALA A 147 0.86 8.08 1.22
C ALA A 147 -0.56 8.04 1.83
N ILE A 148 -1.62 8.03 1.02
CA ILE A 148 -2.99 8.04 1.53
C ILE A 148 -3.53 6.61 1.61
N VAL A 149 -3.71 6.08 2.81
CA VAL A 149 -4.28 4.75 3.00
C VAL A 149 -5.80 4.81 2.91
N ARG A 150 -6.41 5.71 3.69
CA ARG A 150 -7.85 5.94 3.71
C ARG A 150 -8.19 7.28 4.31
N THR A 151 -9.43 7.70 4.07
CA THR A 151 -10.00 8.92 4.61
C THR A 151 -11.39 8.64 5.18
N ALA A 152 -11.82 9.47 6.12
CA ALA A 152 -13.19 9.49 6.62
C ALA A 152 -13.63 10.94 6.86
N THR A 153 -14.94 11.19 6.83
CA THR A 153 -15.51 12.52 7.08
C THR A 153 -16.64 12.42 8.08
N GLY A 154 -16.86 13.49 8.83
CA GLY A 154 -17.98 13.61 9.77
C GLY A 154 -18.65 14.96 9.67
N PHE A 155 -19.93 15.00 10.02
CA PHE A 155 -20.69 16.23 10.20
C PHE A 155 -21.72 16.02 11.30
N ASP A 156 -21.84 17.00 12.19
CA ASP A 156 -22.90 17.10 13.18
C ASP A 156 -23.43 18.53 13.17
N ALA A 157 -24.73 18.70 12.94
CA ALA A 157 -25.36 20.01 12.86
C ALA A 157 -25.47 20.72 14.21
N ALA A 158 -25.23 20.02 15.32
CA ALA A 158 -25.32 20.56 16.68
C ALA A 158 -24.39 19.80 17.64
N ALA A 159 -23.14 19.57 17.24
CA ALA A 159 -22.15 18.88 18.08
C ALA A 159 -22.10 19.56 19.45
N GLY A 160 -22.22 18.80 20.54
CA GLY A 160 -22.07 19.33 21.89
C GLY A 160 -20.60 19.59 22.24
N PRO A 161 -20.29 19.81 23.53
CA PRO A 161 -18.91 20.01 23.98
C PRO A 161 -17.97 18.81 23.73
N SER A 162 -18.53 17.61 23.59
CA SER A 162 -17.79 16.43 23.14
C SER A 162 -17.25 16.55 21.70
N GLY A 163 -17.72 17.55 20.95
CA GLY A 163 -17.33 17.82 19.57
C GLY A 163 -17.69 16.69 18.61
N LEU A 164 -16.76 16.34 17.73
CA LEU A 164 -16.97 15.42 16.63
C LEU A 164 -15.93 14.28 16.67
N THR A 165 -16.40 13.05 16.51
CA THR A 165 -15.57 11.86 16.38
C THR A 165 -15.67 11.29 14.96
N ILE A 166 -14.52 11.00 14.34
CA ILE A 166 -14.40 10.39 13.02
C ILE A 166 -13.61 9.09 13.16
N THR A 167 -14.24 7.98 12.79
CA THR A 167 -13.63 6.65 12.83
C THR A 167 -13.20 6.22 11.44
N LEU A 168 -11.92 5.89 11.27
CA LEU A 168 -11.38 5.30 10.04
C LEU A 168 -11.87 3.85 9.87
N ALA A 169 -12.07 3.43 8.62
CA ALA A 169 -12.77 2.18 8.30
C ALA A 169 -12.08 0.88 8.80
N ALA A 170 -10.82 0.93 9.21
CA ALA A 170 -10.14 -0.18 9.89
C ALA A 170 -9.04 0.36 10.82
N PRO A 171 -8.47 -0.49 11.70
CA PRO A 171 -7.31 -0.14 12.50
C PRO A 171 -6.16 0.42 11.64
N VAL A 172 -5.45 1.39 12.21
CA VAL A 172 -4.31 2.05 11.56
C VAL A 172 -3.15 1.08 11.45
N GLY A 173 -2.51 1.05 10.28
CA GLY A 173 -1.34 0.21 10.04
C GLY A 173 -0.16 0.60 10.95
N SER A 174 0.66 -0.37 11.35
CA SER A 174 1.85 -0.09 12.14
C SER A 174 2.75 0.94 11.46
N GLY A 175 3.13 1.99 12.18
CA GLY A 175 3.94 3.10 11.68
C GLY A 175 3.21 4.15 10.88
N ASN A 176 1.94 3.94 10.54
CA ASN A 176 1.14 4.97 9.88
C ASN A 176 0.73 6.04 10.90
N ALA A 177 0.70 7.29 10.45
CA ALA A 177 0.19 8.40 11.21
C ALA A 177 -1.29 8.62 10.91
N THR A 178 -1.97 9.38 11.76
CA THR A 178 -3.29 9.93 11.45
C THR A 178 -3.30 11.44 11.59
N ALA A 179 -4.09 12.09 10.75
CA ALA A 179 -4.31 13.53 10.80
C ALA A 179 -5.78 13.85 10.59
N GLY A 180 -6.21 14.97 11.17
CA GLY A 180 -7.58 15.44 11.15
C GLY A 180 -7.62 16.94 10.95
N GLY A 181 -8.71 17.42 10.37
CA GLY A 181 -9.09 18.82 10.39
C GLY A 181 -10.55 18.93 10.74
N PHE A 182 -10.86 19.92 11.56
CA PHE A 182 -12.18 20.15 12.11
C PHE A 182 -12.51 21.63 12.01
N GLN A 183 -13.76 21.91 11.64
CA GLN A 183 -14.28 23.27 11.64
C GLN A 183 -15.62 23.34 12.34
N ASN A 184 -15.93 24.53 12.86
CA ASN A 184 -17.27 24.87 13.31
C ASN A 184 -17.69 26.26 12.80
N ASP A 185 -18.99 26.56 12.96
CA ASP A 185 -19.62 27.83 12.58
C ASP A 185 -20.56 28.29 13.69
N GLY A 186 -20.66 29.59 13.91
CA GLY A 186 -21.43 30.20 14.99
C GLY A 186 -20.74 30.21 16.36
N ALA A 187 -19.46 29.87 16.45
CA ALA A 187 -18.69 29.95 17.68
C ALA A 187 -18.25 31.40 17.99
N PRO A 188 -18.57 31.96 19.18
CA PRO A 188 -18.27 33.36 19.50
C PRO A 188 -16.78 33.63 19.80
N ALA A 189 -15.96 32.59 19.88
CA ALA A 189 -14.52 32.63 20.02
C ALA A 189 -13.90 31.34 19.48
N ALA A 190 -12.57 31.31 19.37
CA ALA A 190 -11.80 30.08 19.18
C ALA A 190 -12.22 29.03 20.22
N SER A 191 -12.49 27.82 19.77
CA SER A 191 -13.33 26.88 20.50
C SER A 191 -12.96 25.42 20.29
N ILE A 192 -12.21 25.08 19.24
CA ILE A 192 -11.87 23.69 18.92
C ILE A 192 -10.61 23.31 19.69
N ALA A 193 -10.65 22.21 20.43
CA ALA A 193 -9.47 21.63 21.08
C ALA A 193 -9.14 20.27 20.45
N PRO A 194 -7.84 19.94 20.29
CA PRO A 194 -7.43 18.71 19.64
C PRO A 194 -7.86 17.47 20.41
N GLY A 195 -8.01 16.37 19.69
CA GLY A 195 -8.29 15.05 20.24
C GLY A 195 -7.22 14.57 21.21
N ALA A 196 -7.58 13.60 22.05
CA ALA A 196 -6.70 13.11 23.10
C ALA A 196 -5.39 12.55 22.53
N GLY A 197 -4.30 13.27 22.80
CA GLY A 197 -2.93 12.98 22.38
C GLY A 197 -2.69 13.10 20.87
N TYR A 198 -3.51 13.88 20.18
CA TYR A 198 -3.14 14.53 18.94
C TYR A 198 -2.33 15.80 19.24
N THR A 199 -1.34 16.07 18.41
CA THR A 199 -0.63 17.36 18.38
C THR A 199 -1.43 18.30 17.49
N ALA A 200 -1.86 19.42 18.07
CA ALA A 200 -2.52 20.48 17.33
C ALA A 200 -1.53 21.26 16.45
N PHE A 201 -2.00 21.64 15.26
CA PHE A 201 -1.51 22.83 14.57
C PHE A 201 -2.29 24.05 15.08
N SER A 202 -1.91 25.25 14.64
CA SER A 202 -2.60 26.45 15.12
C SER A 202 -4.04 26.53 14.60
N GLU A 203 -4.81 27.39 15.27
CA GLU A 203 -6.26 27.50 15.14
C GLU A 203 -6.61 28.81 14.45
N VAL A 204 -7.46 28.71 13.44
CA VAL A 204 -7.88 29.83 12.62
C VAL A 204 -9.30 30.22 13.01
N TYR A 205 -9.41 31.23 13.87
CA TYR A 205 -10.69 31.83 14.23
C TYR A 205 -11.02 33.08 13.41
N LEU A 206 -12.16 33.07 12.74
CA LEU A 206 -12.68 34.18 11.93
C LEU A 206 -13.85 34.86 12.65
N SER A 207 -13.54 35.85 13.49
CA SER A 207 -14.52 36.54 14.35
C SER A 207 -15.74 37.12 13.63
N GLY A 208 -15.58 37.63 12.41
CA GLY A 208 -16.67 38.20 11.62
C GLY A 208 -17.73 37.17 11.19
N GLN A 209 -17.33 35.92 10.93
CA GLN A 209 -18.22 34.83 10.54
C GLN A 209 -18.47 33.85 11.71
N GLN A 210 -17.76 34.01 12.84
CA GLN A 210 -17.81 33.09 13.97
C GLN A 210 -17.49 31.64 13.54
N SER A 211 -16.53 31.49 12.63
CA SER A 211 -16.08 30.18 12.14
C SER A 211 -14.67 29.91 12.63
N ASP A 212 -14.41 28.64 12.92
CA ASP A 212 -13.17 28.16 13.49
C ASP A 212 -12.66 26.96 12.69
N LEU A 213 -11.34 26.83 12.54
CA LEU A 213 -10.69 25.71 11.89
C LEU A 213 -9.45 25.32 12.68
N ARG A 214 -9.32 24.03 12.96
CA ARG A 214 -8.10 23.43 13.52
C ARG A 214 -7.72 22.18 12.75
N ALA A 215 -6.44 22.02 12.50
CA ALA A 215 -5.85 20.75 12.08
C ALA A 215 -5.05 20.13 13.23
N GLU A 216 -4.91 18.80 13.18
CA GLU A 216 -4.21 18.02 14.19
C GLU A 216 -3.62 16.77 13.58
N TRP A 217 -2.62 16.18 14.25
CA TRP A 217 -2.05 14.92 13.81
C TRP A 217 -1.44 14.12 14.97
N ARG A 218 -1.21 12.85 14.72
CA ARG A 218 -0.59 11.91 15.65
C ARG A 218 0.37 10.97 14.89
N PRO A 219 1.65 10.87 15.31
CA PRO A 219 2.66 10.04 14.63
C PRO A 219 2.46 8.53 14.80
N ASP A 220 1.91 8.08 15.93
CA ASP A 220 1.63 6.66 16.23
C ASP A 220 0.29 6.18 15.66
N GLY A 221 -0.49 7.09 15.06
CA GLY A 221 -1.79 6.81 14.48
C GLY A 221 -2.86 6.46 15.51
N ASN A 222 -4.12 6.69 15.16
CA ASN A 222 -5.27 6.19 15.90
C ASN A 222 -6.45 6.01 14.96
N GLN A 223 -7.17 4.90 15.06
CA GLN A 223 -8.37 4.67 14.24
C GLN A 223 -9.42 5.76 14.46
N VAL A 224 -9.46 6.32 15.66
CA VAL A 224 -10.34 7.42 16.04
C VAL A 224 -9.57 8.73 15.97
N VAL A 225 -10.13 9.66 15.19
CA VAL A 225 -9.70 11.06 15.09
C VAL A 225 -10.85 11.91 15.60
N ASP A 226 -10.63 12.72 16.62
CA ASP A 226 -11.68 13.46 17.30
C ASP A 226 -11.20 14.85 17.68
N ALA A 227 -12.13 15.79 17.79
CA ALA A 227 -11.86 17.10 18.36
C ALA A 227 -13.05 17.51 19.23
N THR A 228 -12.77 18.27 20.28
CA THR A 228 -13.79 18.80 21.20
C THR A 228 -14.06 20.27 20.91
N GLN A 229 -15.16 20.80 21.44
CA GLN A 229 -15.44 22.23 21.35
C GLN A 229 -16.03 22.81 22.65
N SER A 230 -15.93 24.11 22.86
CA SER A 230 -16.37 24.75 24.11
C SER A 230 -17.90 24.95 24.26
N GLY A 231 -18.68 24.68 23.20
CA GLY A 231 -20.13 24.91 23.16
C GLY A 231 -20.90 23.91 22.30
N SER A 232 -22.11 24.31 21.85
CA SER A 232 -22.92 23.51 20.93
C SER A 232 -23.03 24.24 19.59
N PHE A 233 -22.28 23.77 18.60
CA PHE A 233 -22.16 24.39 17.28
C PHE A 233 -22.12 23.32 16.19
N PRO A 234 -22.59 23.61 14.97
CA PRO A 234 -22.37 22.73 13.83
C PRO A 234 -20.87 22.50 13.62
N MET A 235 -20.47 21.23 13.49
CA MET A 235 -19.07 20.84 13.34
C MET A 235 -18.91 19.86 12.18
N ALA A 236 -17.86 20.05 11.38
CA ALA A 236 -17.50 19.15 10.28
C ALA A 236 -16.03 18.79 10.36
N GLY A 237 -15.67 17.60 9.89
CA GLY A 237 -14.29 17.16 9.91
C GLY A 237 -13.92 16.20 8.79
N ALA A 238 -12.62 16.12 8.51
CA ALA A 238 -12.03 15.17 7.59
C ALA A 238 -10.75 14.59 8.20
N ALA A 239 -10.70 13.27 8.29
CA ALA A 239 -9.60 12.48 8.84
C ALA A 239 -8.91 11.66 7.74
N VAL A 240 -7.62 11.39 7.93
CA VAL A 240 -6.79 10.62 7.01
C VAL A 240 -5.78 9.75 7.74
N GLU A 241 -5.56 8.54 7.23
CA GLU A 241 -4.42 7.70 7.57
C GLU A 241 -3.30 7.92 6.55
N ILE A 242 -2.11 8.26 7.07
CA ILE A 242 -0.91 8.58 6.31
C ILE A 242 0.08 7.41 6.43
N ARG A 243 0.43 6.82 5.31
CA ARG A 243 1.37 5.70 5.24
C ARG A 243 2.80 6.16 5.42
N ALA A 244 3.54 5.51 6.33
CA ALA A 244 4.97 5.75 6.46
C ALA A 244 5.77 5.20 5.27
N ALA A 245 6.91 5.83 4.99
CA ALA A 245 7.87 5.30 4.03
C ALA A 245 8.34 3.92 4.51
N GLY A 246 8.34 2.94 3.60
CA GLY A 246 8.69 1.56 3.93
C GLY A 246 7.58 0.76 4.62
N ALA A 247 6.37 1.32 4.80
CA ALA A 247 5.21 0.58 5.33
C ALA A 247 4.47 -0.29 4.27
N GLY A 248 5.05 -0.48 3.08
CA GLY A 248 4.61 -1.51 2.13
C GLY A 248 4.97 -2.92 2.63
N PRO A 249 4.40 -4.01 2.08
CA PRO A 249 4.66 -5.35 2.61
C PRO A 249 6.16 -5.60 2.54
N GLY A 250 6.80 -5.69 3.71
CA GLY A 250 8.25 -5.76 3.86
C GLY A 250 8.88 -6.97 3.17
N LEU A 251 8.08 -7.87 2.59
CA LEU A 251 8.49 -8.89 1.64
C LEU A 251 7.31 -9.18 0.69
N ALA A 252 7.59 -9.35 -0.60
CA ALA A 252 6.63 -9.87 -1.55
C ALA A 252 7.05 -11.27 -1.99
N LEU A 253 6.24 -12.29 -1.68
CA LEU A 253 6.40 -13.64 -2.22
C LEU A 253 5.66 -13.75 -3.56
N VAL A 254 6.37 -14.19 -4.59
CA VAL A 254 5.80 -14.42 -5.92
C VAL A 254 6.13 -15.83 -6.36
N LYS A 255 5.12 -16.56 -6.83
CA LYS A 255 5.26 -17.86 -7.46
C LYS A 255 4.95 -17.74 -8.95
N GLN A 256 5.81 -18.29 -9.80
CA GLN A 256 5.68 -18.27 -11.25
C GLN A 256 5.94 -19.65 -11.85
N ILE A 257 5.32 -19.88 -13.02
CA ILE A 257 5.51 -21.06 -13.85
C ILE A 257 6.03 -20.60 -15.21
N TRP A 258 7.12 -21.20 -15.67
CA TRP A 258 7.78 -20.91 -16.94
C TRP A 258 7.88 -22.16 -17.80
N ASP A 259 8.02 -21.98 -19.12
CA ASP A 259 8.44 -23.07 -19.99
C ASP A 259 9.85 -23.59 -19.63
N SER A 260 10.20 -24.77 -20.12
CA SER A 260 11.50 -25.41 -19.83
C SER A 260 12.72 -24.64 -20.35
N SER A 261 12.52 -23.69 -21.27
CA SER A 261 13.58 -22.82 -21.78
C SER A 261 13.78 -21.57 -20.93
N GLY A 262 12.89 -21.32 -19.97
CA GLY A 262 12.88 -20.08 -19.19
C GLY A 262 12.49 -18.85 -19.99
N SER A 263 11.91 -19.01 -21.19
CA SER A 263 11.67 -17.88 -22.11
C SER A 263 10.28 -17.29 -21.97
N ASN A 264 9.28 -18.12 -21.65
CA ASN A 264 7.88 -17.66 -21.53
C ASN A 264 7.32 -17.94 -20.13
N CYS A 265 6.83 -16.88 -19.48
CA CYS A 265 6.08 -16.98 -18.23
C CYS A 265 4.63 -17.37 -18.51
N LEU A 266 4.20 -18.49 -17.94
CA LEU A 266 2.89 -19.09 -18.16
C LEU A 266 1.85 -18.63 -17.13
N ALA A 267 2.23 -18.53 -15.85
CA ALA A 267 1.37 -18.07 -14.75
C ALA A 267 2.18 -17.37 -13.64
N SER A 268 1.52 -16.47 -12.90
CA SER A 268 2.08 -15.88 -11.68
C SER A 268 1.02 -15.65 -10.60
N THR A 269 1.43 -15.76 -9.35
CA THR A 269 0.66 -15.35 -8.17
C THR A 269 1.59 -14.59 -7.20
N PRO A 270 1.32 -13.30 -6.88
CA PRO A 270 0.27 -12.45 -7.46
C PRO A 270 0.43 -12.23 -8.98
N ALA A 271 -0.60 -11.66 -9.60
CA ALA A 271 -0.62 -11.30 -11.01
C ALA A 271 0.53 -10.36 -11.38
N ASP A 272 1.25 -10.68 -12.46
CA ASP A 272 2.33 -9.89 -13.03
C ASP A 272 2.00 -9.57 -14.50
N SER A 273 2.08 -8.30 -14.90
CA SER A 273 1.85 -7.88 -16.29
C SER A 273 2.81 -8.53 -17.29
N THR A 274 3.98 -8.96 -16.82
CA THR A 274 5.00 -9.65 -17.63
C THR A 274 4.61 -11.12 -17.89
N CYS A 275 3.70 -11.68 -17.09
CA CYS A 275 3.28 -13.06 -17.15
C CYS A 275 1.81 -13.15 -17.57
N ASN A 276 1.58 -13.40 -18.88
CA ASN A 276 0.28 -13.55 -19.56
C ASN A 276 -0.94 -13.20 -18.69
N GLY A 277 -1.16 -11.90 -18.45
CA GLY A 277 -2.27 -11.33 -17.70
C GLY A 277 -2.92 -12.24 -16.66
N SER A 278 -2.29 -12.43 -15.49
CA SER A 278 -2.96 -12.95 -14.29
C SER A 278 -3.68 -14.31 -14.43
N ALA A 279 -3.19 -15.21 -15.27
CA ALA A 279 -3.75 -16.55 -15.33
C ALA A 279 -3.42 -17.31 -14.03
N THR A 280 -4.42 -17.48 -13.14
CA THR A 280 -4.32 -18.34 -11.95
C THR A 280 -4.38 -19.82 -12.30
N SER A 281 -4.60 -20.15 -13.57
CA SER A 281 -4.57 -21.52 -14.11
C SER A 281 -3.99 -21.53 -15.51
N VAL A 282 -3.13 -22.52 -15.78
CA VAL A 282 -2.56 -22.80 -17.11
C VAL A 282 -2.78 -24.27 -17.40
N THR A 283 -3.24 -24.56 -18.60
CA THR A 283 -3.30 -25.95 -19.09
C THR A 283 -2.00 -26.27 -19.82
N VAL A 284 -1.29 -27.27 -19.34
CA VAL A 284 -0.06 -27.79 -19.94
C VAL A 284 -0.25 -29.27 -20.28
N PRO A 285 0.23 -29.75 -21.45
CA PRO A 285 0.15 -31.17 -21.79
C PRO A 285 0.91 -32.06 -20.80
N SER A 286 0.43 -33.28 -20.57
CA SER A 286 1.19 -34.34 -19.88
C SER A 286 2.53 -34.59 -20.59
N GLY A 287 3.57 -34.89 -19.82
CA GLY A 287 4.96 -35.04 -20.26
C GLY A 287 5.71 -33.72 -20.47
N THR A 288 5.08 -32.56 -20.26
CA THR A 288 5.75 -31.26 -20.42
C THR A 288 6.66 -30.98 -19.24
N ALA A 289 7.96 -30.77 -19.50
CA ALA A 289 8.89 -30.24 -18.52
C ALA A 289 8.65 -28.74 -18.32
N LEU A 290 8.64 -28.30 -17.06
CA LEU A 290 8.38 -26.92 -16.66
C LEU A 290 9.45 -26.44 -15.68
N MET A 291 9.66 -25.13 -15.65
CA MET A 291 10.42 -24.47 -14.61
C MET A 291 9.48 -23.76 -13.65
N MET A 292 9.62 -24.04 -12.37
CA MET A 292 8.95 -23.31 -11.31
C MET A 292 9.93 -22.33 -10.67
N LEU A 293 9.47 -21.11 -10.45
CA LEU A 293 10.22 -20.03 -9.85
C LEU A 293 9.41 -19.50 -8.66
N ILE A 294 10.00 -19.51 -7.47
CA ILE A 294 9.44 -18.88 -6.28
C ILE A 294 10.46 -17.87 -5.80
N TYR A 295 10.07 -16.60 -5.73
CA TYR A 295 10.99 -15.56 -5.30
C TYR A 295 10.38 -14.65 -4.26
N VAL A 296 11.25 -14.11 -3.40
CA VAL A 296 10.94 -13.10 -2.43
C VAL A 296 11.67 -11.83 -2.81
N ARG A 297 10.92 -10.73 -2.99
CA ARG A 297 11.50 -9.39 -3.12
C ARG A 297 11.55 -8.73 -1.76
N ASN A 298 12.74 -8.37 -1.32
CA ASN A 298 12.93 -7.50 -0.17
C ASN A 298 13.10 -6.07 -0.67
N THR A 299 12.02 -5.29 -0.62
CA THR A 299 12.02 -3.86 -0.97
C THR A 299 12.43 -2.98 0.20
N ASN A 300 12.83 -3.56 1.33
CA ASN A 300 13.31 -2.79 2.47
C ASN A 300 14.75 -2.36 2.24
N SER A 301 15.10 -1.21 2.82
CA SER A 301 16.49 -0.73 2.94
C SER A 301 17.32 -1.54 3.96
N THR A 302 16.71 -2.50 4.65
CA THR A 302 17.35 -3.40 5.62
C THR A 302 17.18 -4.86 5.22
N ALA A 303 18.17 -5.69 5.59
CA ALA A 303 18.02 -7.13 5.43
C ALA A 303 16.93 -7.68 6.36
N VAL A 304 16.26 -8.74 5.93
CA VAL A 304 15.24 -9.44 6.71
C VAL A 304 15.71 -10.85 7.03
N THR A 305 15.84 -11.18 8.30
CA THR A 305 16.33 -12.48 8.79
C THR A 305 15.20 -13.42 9.14
N ASP A 306 15.50 -14.73 9.15
CA ASP A 306 14.59 -15.81 9.56
C ASP A 306 13.29 -15.88 8.76
N VAL A 307 13.37 -15.61 7.46
CA VAL A 307 12.20 -15.75 6.60
C VAL A 307 11.99 -17.20 6.22
N ARG A 308 10.72 -17.61 6.22
CA ARG A 308 10.31 -18.98 5.93
C ARG A 308 9.14 -18.95 4.98
N PHE A 309 9.18 -19.83 3.99
CA PHE A 309 8.02 -20.10 3.15
C PHE A 309 7.94 -21.59 2.83
N GLN A 310 6.71 -22.03 2.63
CA GLN A 310 6.38 -23.41 2.29
C GLN A 310 5.44 -23.39 1.09
N ASP A 311 5.73 -24.26 0.13
CA ASP A 311 4.89 -24.46 -1.04
C ASP A 311 4.54 -25.94 -1.18
N LEU A 312 3.28 -26.20 -1.49
CA LEU A 312 2.76 -27.55 -1.71
C LEU A 312 2.79 -27.85 -3.21
N LEU A 313 3.51 -28.90 -3.57
CA LEU A 313 3.59 -29.43 -4.91
C LEU A 313 2.62 -30.62 -5.02
N ASP A 314 1.67 -30.51 -5.94
CA ASP A 314 0.71 -31.57 -6.21
C ASP A 314 1.37 -32.68 -7.05
N ASP A 315 1.88 -33.74 -6.41
CA ASP A 315 2.41 -34.95 -7.09
C ASP A 315 1.33 -36.04 -7.28
N SER A 316 0.08 -35.63 -7.49
CA SER A 316 -0.95 -36.57 -7.93
C SER A 316 -0.70 -37.07 -9.36
N VAL A 317 -1.41 -38.12 -9.77
CA VAL A 317 -1.42 -38.66 -11.15
C VAL A 317 -1.79 -37.59 -12.18
N THR A 318 -2.51 -36.54 -11.76
CA THR A 318 -2.89 -35.41 -12.62
C THR A 318 -2.08 -34.15 -12.33
N GLY A 319 -1.10 -34.21 -11.43
CA GLY A 319 -0.27 -33.11 -10.95
C GLY A 319 1.08 -33.04 -11.65
N PHE A 320 2.14 -32.86 -10.87
CA PHE A 320 3.52 -32.64 -11.29
C PHE A 320 4.46 -33.54 -10.51
N THR A 321 5.42 -34.16 -11.20
CA THR A 321 6.51 -34.87 -10.55
C THR A 321 7.76 -33.99 -10.53
N TYR A 322 8.36 -33.86 -9.35
CA TYR A 322 9.60 -33.12 -9.15
C TYR A 322 10.77 -33.78 -9.92
N THR A 323 11.62 -32.97 -10.54
CA THR A 323 12.86 -33.45 -11.15
C THR A 323 13.99 -33.41 -10.12
N ALA A 324 14.48 -34.58 -9.70
CA ALA A 324 15.57 -34.70 -8.72
C ALA A 324 16.78 -33.82 -9.08
N SER A 325 17.44 -33.29 -8.05
CA SER A 325 18.63 -32.43 -8.15
C SER A 325 18.47 -31.18 -9.04
N SER A 326 17.24 -30.68 -9.22
CA SER A 326 16.97 -29.49 -10.04
C SER A 326 16.88 -28.18 -9.24
N ILE A 327 16.85 -28.24 -7.90
CA ILE A 327 16.72 -27.06 -7.05
C ILE A 327 17.98 -26.21 -7.11
N LYS A 328 17.75 -24.92 -7.37
CA LYS A 328 18.76 -23.88 -7.43
C LYS A 328 18.24 -22.65 -6.72
N GLN A 329 19.12 -21.86 -6.12
CA GLN A 329 18.78 -20.56 -5.56
C GLN A 329 19.68 -19.46 -6.08
N THR A 330 19.20 -18.21 -6.10
CA THR A 330 20.08 -17.06 -6.28
C THR A 330 20.98 -16.87 -5.04
N PRO A 331 22.17 -16.24 -5.18
CA PRO A 331 22.96 -15.82 -4.03
C PRO A 331 22.12 -15.02 -3.03
N ASN A 332 22.44 -15.19 -1.76
CA ASN A 332 21.81 -14.45 -0.67
C ASN A 332 22.75 -13.38 -0.09
N ASP A 333 23.53 -12.75 -0.98
CA ASP A 333 24.55 -11.76 -0.67
C ASP A 333 24.37 -10.49 -1.53
N GLY A 334 25.35 -9.60 -1.52
CA GLY A 334 25.31 -8.35 -2.30
C GLY A 334 25.21 -8.54 -3.82
N THR A 335 25.48 -9.74 -4.34
CA THR A 335 25.42 -10.07 -5.76
C THR A 335 24.03 -10.53 -6.23
N ALA A 336 23.11 -10.75 -5.28
CA ALA A 336 21.71 -11.08 -5.60
C ALA A 336 21.09 -10.04 -6.56
N PRO A 337 20.14 -10.44 -7.42
CA PRO A 337 19.39 -9.51 -8.26
C PRO A 337 18.75 -8.40 -7.43
N ALA A 338 18.65 -7.19 -7.99
CA ALA A 338 17.92 -6.10 -7.33
C ALA A 338 16.44 -6.49 -7.14
N ASP A 339 15.77 -5.86 -6.18
CA ASP A 339 14.31 -5.95 -5.98
C ASP A 339 13.51 -5.44 -7.19
N THR A 340 14.12 -4.57 -7.99
CA THR A 340 13.61 -4.05 -9.27
C THR A 340 13.95 -4.93 -10.48
N ALA A 341 14.67 -6.04 -10.29
CA ALA A 341 15.05 -6.93 -11.37
C ALA A 341 13.82 -7.53 -12.08
N LEU A 342 13.87 -7.53 -13.41
CA LEU A 342 12.87 -8.21 -14.23
C LEU A 342 13.01 -9.73 -14.07
N ASN A 343 11.93 -10.47 -14.32
CA ASN A 343 11.93 -11.92 -14.13
C ASN A 343 13.00 -12.63 -14.99
N ALA A 344 13.23 -12.15 -16.21
CA ALA A 344 14.31 -12.66 -17.06
C ALA A 344 15.70 -12.49 -16.41
N THR A 345 15.92 -11.37 -15.71
CA THR A 345 17.16 -11.12 -14.96
C THR A 345 17.27 -12.03 -13.73
N ILE A 346 16.17 -12.24 -13.01
CA ILE A 346 16.12 -13.15 -11.86
C ILE A 346 16.44 -14.59 -12.30
N LEU A 347 15.88 -15.02 -13.44
CA LEU A 347 16.06 -16.36 -13.97
C LEU A 347 17.47 -16.61 -14.53
N ALA A 348 18.07 -15.57 -15.13
CA ALA A 348 19.44 -15.63 -15.67
C ALA A 348 20.53 -15.37 -14.61
N ALA A 349 20.15 -15.05 -13.37
CA ALA A 349 21.10 -14.80 -12.30
C ALA A 349 21.98 -16.03 -12.05
N ALA A 350 23.20 -15.81 -11.56
CA ALA A 350 24.02 -16.91 -11.05
C ALA A 350 23.22 -17.66 -9.97
N THR A 351 23.33 -18.98 -9.95
CA THR A 351 22.60 -19.81 -8.98
C THR A 351 23.52 -20.78 -8.27
N ILE A 352 23.18 -21.08 -7.02
CA ILE A 352 23.83 -22.09 -6.18
C ILE A 352 22.90 -23.31 -6.15
N ALA A 353 23.41 -24.49 -6.46
CA ALA A 353 22.65 -25.74 -6.32
C ALA A 353 22.32 -25.98 -4.84
N GLN A 354 21.16 -26.57 -4.57
CA GLN A 354 20.76 -27.02 -3.23
C GLN A 354 20.59 -28.54 -3.25
N THR A 355 20.75 -29.21 -2.11
CA THR A 355 20.45 -30.65 -2.07
C THR A 355 18.93 -30.88 -2.09
N ASP A 356 18.53 -32.01 -2.68
CA ASP A 356 17.14 -32.42 -2.83
C ASP A 356 16.64 -33.29 -1.68
N ALA A 357 17.49 -33.54 -0.67
CA ALA A 357 17.15 -34.28 0.52
C ALA A 357 16.76 -33.35 1.68
N VAL A 358 16.00 -33.87 2.64
CA VAL A 358 15.68 -33.16 3.87
C VAL A 358 16.98 -32.89 4.66
N GLY A 359 17.44 -31.63 4.64
CA GLY A 359 18.34 -31.08 5.64
C GLY A 359 19.81 -31.51 5.56
N ALA A 360 20.51 -31.16 4.48
CA ALA A 360 21.94 -30.89 4.66
C ALA A 360 22.09 -29.59 5.48
N PRO A 361 22.99 -29.52 6.48
CA PRO A 361 23.15 -28.35 7.36
C PRO A 361 23.46 -27.02 6.65
N ASP A 362 23.83 -27.08 5.38
CA ASP A 362 24.26 -25.95 4.56
C ASP A 362 23.18 -25.44 3.58
N ASP A 363 22.01 -26.08 3.49
CA ASP A 363 20.97 -25.69 2.55
C ASP A 363 20.02 -24.60 3.10
N PHE A 364 19.57 -23.70 2.23
CA PHE A 364 18.52 -22.71 2.52
C PHE A 364 17.14 -23.14 1.99
N ALA A 365 17.10 -24.12 1.10
CA ALA A 365 15.87 -24.70 0.57
C ALA A 365 16.04 -26.20 0.37
N SER A 366 14.96 -26.95 0.66
CA SER A 366 14.90 -28.40 0.49
C SER A 366 13.51 -28.79 0.00
N ILE A 367 13.40 -29.84 -0.81
CA ILE A 367 12.11 -30.46 -1.15
C ILE A 367 12.05 -31.79 -0.43
N THR A 368 11.01 -31.99 0.38
CA THR A 368 10.64 -33.32 0.82
C THR A 368 9.83 -33.97 -0.31
N ASP A 369 10.49 -34.76 -1.14
CA ASP A 369 9.84 -35.73 -2.02
C ASP A 369 9.28 -36.84 -1.13
N SER A 370 7.96 -36.96 -1.09
CA SER A 370 7.28 -37.95 -0.26
C SER A 370 7.24 -39.34 -0.90
N ASN A 371 7.63 -39.45 -2.19
CA ASN A 371 7.68 -40.64 -3.05
C ASN A 371 6.46 -41.56 -2.97
N THR A 372 5.35 -41.09 -2.41
CA THR A 372 4.15 -41.89 -2.17
C THR A 372 3.05 -41.37 -3.06
N ASN A 373 2.93 -42.00 -4.25
CA ASN A 373 1.92 -41.75 -5.28
C ASN A 373 0.59 -41.21 -4.71
N GLY A 374 0.43 -39.89 -4.74
CA GLY A 374 -0.78 -39.20 -4.28
C GLY A 374 -0.67 -38.41 -2.96
N LYS A 375 0.51 -38.29 -2.34
CA LYS A 375 0.78 -37.28 -1.31
C LYS A 375 1.36 -36.01 -1.94
N LEU A 376 1.15 -34.88 -1.28
CA LEU A 376 1.72 -33.60 -1.70
C LEU A 376 3.21 -33.57 -1.30
N ASP A 377 4.05 -33.22 -2.25
CA ASP A 377 5.44 -32.88 -1.96
C ASP A 377 5.49 -31.48 -1.36
N THR A 378 6.51 -31.24 -0.53
CA THR A 378 6.65 -29.98 0.19
C THR A 378 8.00 -29.35 -0.13
N LEU A 379 7.99 -28.17 -0.73
CA LEU A 379 9.16 -27.30 -0.79
C LEU A 379 9.19 -26.42 0.47
N THR A 380 10.29 -26.48 1.20
CA THR A 380 10.58 -25.60 2.34
C THR A 380 11.78 -24.72 2.05
N SER A 381 11.72 -23.46 2.48
CA SER A 381 12.86 -22.56 2.49
C SER A 381 12.97 -21.82 3.82
N GLY A 382 14.22 -21.64 4.28
CA GLY A 382 14.55 -21.17 5.62
C GLY A 382 14.59 -22.30 6.67
N ALA A 383 14.96 -21.95 7.90
CA ALA A 383 15.07 -22.89 9.01
C ALA A 383 13.68 -23.41 9.44
N VAL A 384 13.43 -24.71 9.29
CA VAL A 384 12.17 -25.35 9.69
C VAL A 384 12.46 -26.37 10.78
N THR A 385 11.63 -26.39 11.83
CA THR A 385 11.76 -27.37 12.92
C THR A 385 11.74 -28.80 12.36
N GLY A 386 12.80 -29.57 12.64
CA GLY A 386 12.96 -30.94 12.15
C GLY A 386 13.71 -31.04 10.81
N GLN A 387 14.15 -29.93 10.23
CA GLN A 387 15.06 -29.88 9.09
C GLN A 387 16.36 -29.18 9.49
N ALA A 388 17.47 -29.46 8.82
CA ALA A 388 18.77 -28.84 9.08
C ALA A 388 19.01 -27.54 8.28
N ASN A 389 17.97 -26.97 7.67
CA ASN A 389 18.12 -25.81 6.80
C ASN A 389 18.62 -24.57 7.57
N GLN A 390 19.46 -23.78 6.92
CA GLN A 390 19.97 -22.52 7.45
C GLN A 390 18.87 -21.45 7.57
N SER A 391 19.05 -20.52 8.51
CA SER A 391 18.21 -19.32 8.57
C SER A 391 18.44 -18.46 7.33
N LEU A 392 17.35 -18.09 6.66
CA LEU A 392 17.40 -17.33 5.42
C LEU A 392 17.32 -15.83 5.72
N THR A 393 18.29 -15.08 5.21
CA THR A 393 18.39 -13.62 5.42
C THR A 393 18.31 -12.88 4.10
N PHE A 394 17.16 -12.34 3.71
CA PHE A 394 17.04 -11.58 2.48
C PHE A 394 17.73 -10.23 2.58
N GLN A 395 18.73 -10.01 1.76
CA GLN A 395 19.45 -8.74 1.70
C GLN A 395 18.53 -7.58 1.31
N ALA A 396 18.84 -6.37 1.80
CA ALA A 396 18.10 -5.15 1.49
C ALA A 396 18.05 -4.86 -0.02
N ASN A 397 16.89 -4.46 -0.55
CA ASN A 397 16.67 -4.14 -1.97
C ASN A 397 17.12 -5.26 -2.92
N LYS A 398 17.03 -6.52 -2.49
CA LYS A 398 17.40 -7.70 -3.27
C LYS A 398 16.22 -8.64 -3.48
N THR A 399 16.33 -9.45 -4.53
CA THR A 399 15.44 -10.57 -4.81
C THR A 399 16.18 -11.87 -4.52
N PHE A 400 15.60 -12.71 -3.66
CA PHE A 400 16.00 -14.09 -3.51
C PHE A 400 15.03 -14.98 -4.29
N ALA A 401 15.54 -15.92 -5.07
CA ALA A 401 14.71 -16.85 -5.81
C ALA A 401 15.16 -18.28 -5.64
N VAL A 402 14.19 -19.19 -5.61
CA VAL A 402 14.35 -20.64 -5.73
C VAL A 402 13.76 -21.06 -7.08
N VAL A 403 14.54 -21.82 -7.84
CA VAL A 403 14.20 -22.36 -9.15
C VAL A 403 14.30 -23.87 -9.07
N PHE A 404 13.31 -24.57 -9.62
CA PHE A 404 13.34 -26.03 -9.73
C PHE A 404 12.55 -26.50 -10.94
N GLN A 405 12.80 -27.72 -11.38
CA GLN A 405 12.14 -28.33 -12.52
C GLN A 405 11.10 -29.35 -12.08
N VAL A 406 9.99 -29.39 -12.81
CA VAL A 406 8.95 -30.40 -12.64
C VAL A 406 8.52 -30.94 -14.01
N MET A 407 7.97 -32.15 -14.02
CA MET A 407 7.32 -32.73 -15.18
C MET A 407 5.81 -32.81 -14.93
N LYS A 408 5.00 -32.35 -15.88
CA LYS A 408 3.55 -32.54 -15.81
C LYS A 408 3.22 -34.02 -16.02
N ASN A 409 2.53 -34.63 -15.06
CA ASN A 409 2.04 -36.02 -15.17
C ASN A 409 0.97 -36.20 -16.23
#